data_AF-A0A2E4QQT0-F1
#
_entry.id   AF-A0A2E4QQT0-F1
#
_cell.length_a   1.000
_cell.length_b   1.000
_cell.length_c   1.000
_cell.angle_alpha   90.00
_cell.angle_beta   90.00
_cell.angle_gamma   90.00
#
_symmetry.space_group_name_H-M   'P 1'
#
loop_
_entity.id
_entity.type
_entity.pdbx_description
1 polymer ?
#
loop_
_entity_poly.entity_id
_entity_poly.type
_entity_poly.pdbx_seq_one_letter_code
_entity_poly.pdbx_strand_id
1 'polypeptide(L)'
;MGVMKNLSSSSPIVFSAGIAAFAVGSVAAPALAEDPQSERANADLVSLLNAQVAPRHPSARYTDAASGRSFTLDRTGPYPLLKYEDVSEVIVLSASNAQRGDEFLKNDVGRNVMKVTELGNVILFTPGDAHGSPAGLDERSDPLGLPEYSGDLDERIAGSAEMLAQKIGHDIAISIEPELRQYANWAEDALSNAERGFRRANSKFASELTGVRIVFSKGAFVYCEEGVLSIGVAPHEGFAGRPSSEAIALAISLNGHRS
;
A
#
# COMPACT_ATOMS: atom_id res chain seq x y z
N MET A 1 70.07 -1.17 -50.93
CA MET A 1 70.65 -1.92 -52.06
C MET A 1 71.40 -3.12 -51.47
N GLY A 2 71.03 -4.36 -51.85
CA GLY A 2 71.70 -5.63 -51.49
C GLY A 2 71.41 -6.14 -50.07
N VAL A 3 70.63 -7.20 -49.78
CA VAL A 3 70.56 -8.61 -50.25
C VAL A 3 71.68 -9.50 -49.67
N MET A 4 71.22 -10.54 -48.91
CA MET A 4 71.87 -11.84 -48.59
C MET A 4 73.10 -11.82 -47.67
N LYS A 5 73.44 -12.81 -46.82
CA LYS A 5 72.91 -14.16 -46.48
C LYS A 5 73.73 -14.71 -45.28
N ASN A 6 73.15 -15.71 -44.61
CA ASN A 6 73.77 -16.95 -44.09
C ASN A 6 74.07 -17.17 -42.60
N LEU A 7 73.37 -18.21 -42.10
CA LEU A 7 73.76 -19.38 -41.27
C LEU A 7 74.64 -19.19 -40.02
N SER A 8 74.16 -19.67 -38.86
CA SER A 8 74.51 -21.03 -38.37
C SER A 8 73.98 -21.33 -36.95
N SER A 9 73.22 -22.43 -36.85
CA SER A 9 73.21 -23.49 -35.83
C SER A 9 73.42 -23.16 -34.33
N SER A 10 72.45 -23.56 -33.50
CA SER A 10 72.62 -24.55 -32.40
C SER A 10 71.27 -24.88 -31.73
N SER A 11 70.83 -26.14 -31.81
CA SER A 11 69.72 -26.76 -31.03
C SER A 11 70.25 -27.37 -29.72
N PRO A 12 69.47 -28.10 -28.87
CA PRO A 12 68.01 -28.15 -28.62
C PRO A 12 67.68 -28.01 -27.10
N ILE A 13 66.40 -28.09 -26.70
CA ILE A 13 65.84 -29.00 -25.65
C ILE A 13 64.35 -28.64 -25.38
N VAL A 14 63.49 -29.47 -25.98
CA VAL A 14 62.25 -30.11 -25.47
C VAL A 14 61.70 -29.65 -24.10
N PHE A 15 60.44 -29.18 -24.06
CA PHE A 15 59.29 -29.91 -23.47
C PHE A 15 57.97 -29.15 -23.69
N SER A 16 56.98 -29.91 -24.14
CA SER A 16 55.58 -29.56 -24.39
C SER A 16 54.72 -29.67 -23.12
N ALA A 17 53.82 -28.71 -22.91
CA ALA A 17 52.51 -28.76 -22.21
C ALA A 17 52.24 -27.34 -21.68
N GLY A 18 51.08 -26.71 -21.72
CA GLY A 18 49.70 -27.09 -21.99
C GLY A 18 48.87 -25.89 -21.54
N ILE A 19 47.83 -25.55 -22.31
CA ILE A 19 46.94 -24.40 -22.16
C ILE A 19 46.12 -24.48 -20.86
N ALA A 20 45.91 -23.36 -20.16
CA ALA A 20 44.58 -22.87 -19.71
C ALA A 20 44.71 -21.61 -18.85
N ALA A 21 44.29 -20.47 -19.41
CA ALA A 21 44.01 -19.26 -18.67
C ALA A 21 42.65 -19.41 -17.96
N PHE A 22 42.64 -19.39 -16.62
CA PHE A 22 41.42 -19.22 -15.84
C PHE A 22 41.07 -17.73 -15.77
N ALA A 23 40.19 -17.28 -16.65
CA ALA A 23 39.47 -16.04 -16.47
C ALA A 23 38.38 -16.27 -15.40
N VAL A 24 38.57 -15.71 -14.21
CA VAL A 24 37.53 -15.67 -13.17
C VAL A 24 36.49 -14.64 -13.60
N GLY A 25 35.45 -15.12 -14.30
CA GLY A 25 34.25 -14.35 -14.57
C GLY A 25 33.42 -14.25 -13.30
N SER A 26 33.46 -13.09 -12.65
CA SER A 26 32.48 -12.70 -11.64
C SER A 26 31.13 -12.49 -12.31
N VAL A 27 30.26 -13.50 -12.25
CA VAL A 27 28.83 -13.37 -12.58
C VAL A 27 28.17 -12.57 -11.46
N ALA A 28 27.89 -11.29 -11.72
CA ALA A 28 26.90 -10.55 -10.96
C ALA A 28 25.55 -11.22 -11.23
N ALA A 29 25.00 -11.89 -10.21
CA ALA A 29 23.62 -12.35 -10.26
C ALA A 29 22.73 -11.12 -10.44
N PRO A 30 21.75 -11.13 -11.37
CA PRO A 30 20.75 -10.08 -11.39
C PRO A 30 19.98 -10.20 -10.07
N ALA A 31 20.05 -9.18 -9.24
CA ALA A 31 19.06 -9.00 -8.19
C ALA A 31 17.72 -8.85 -8.93
N LEU A 32 16.90 -9.91 -8.90
CA LEU A 32 15.51 -9.80 -9.28
C LEU A 32 14.91 -8.79 -8.31
N ALA A 33 14.70 -7.57 -8.79
CA ALA A 33 13.84 -6.63 -8.11
C ALA A 33 12.46 -7.31 -8.05
N GLU A 34 12.03 -7.70 -6.85
CA GLU A 34 10.65 -8.10 -6.60
C GLU A 34 9.77 -6.93 -7.02
N ASP A 35 8.97 -7.13 -8.07
CA ASP A 35 8.06 -6.12 -8.57
C ASP A 35 6.92 -5.97 -7.54
N PRO A 36 6.74 -4.79 -6.91
CA PRO A 36 5.67 -4.56 -5.94
C PRO A 36 4.27 -4.85 -6.50
N GLN A 37 4.09 -4.79 -7.83
CA GLN A 37 2.83 -5.15 -8.47
C GLN A 37 2.57 -6.65 -8.42
N SER A 38 3.61 -7.47 -8.54
CA SER A 38 3.50 -8.93 -8.49
C SER A 38 3.17 -9.45 -7.08
N GLU A 39 3.72 -8.82 -6.05
CA GLU A 39 3.38 -9.13 -4.65
C GLU A 39 1.92 -8.79 -4.33
N ARG A 40 1.44 -7.63 -4.80
CA ARG A 40 0.03 -7.24 -4.65
C ARG A 40 -0.90 -8.20 -5.36
N ALA A 41 -0.62 -8.55 -6.62
CA ALA A 41 -1.44 -9.48 -7.39
C ALA A 41 -1.54 -10.88 -6.73
N ASN A 42 -0.45 -11.36 -6.12
CA ASN A 42 -0.46 -12.61 -5.37
C ASN A 42 -1.24 -12.50 -4.06
N ALA A 43 -1.10 -11.38 -3.33
CA ALA A 43 -1.87 -11.11 -2.12
C ALA A 43 -3.38 -11.05 -2.42
N ASP A 44 -3.78 -10.46 -3.54
CA ASP A 44 -5.16 -10.39 -3.98
C ASP A 44 -5.74 -11.77 -4.26
N LEU A 45 -5.03 -12.63 -5.01
CA LEU A 45 -5.46 -14.01 -5.28
C LEU A 45 -5.61 -14.83 -3.99
N VAL A 46 -4.67 -14.70 -3.06
CA VAL A 46 -4.75 -15.39 -1.76
C VAL A 46 -5.92 -14.87 -0.94
N SER A 47 -6.18 -13.57 -0.94
CA SER A 47 -7.32 -12.97 -0.23
C SER A 47 -8.66 -13.47 -0.79
N LEU A 48 -8.80 -13.53 -2.13
CA LEU A 48 -9.99 -14.02 -2.80
C LEU A 48 -10.29 -15.50 -2.48
N LEU A 49 -9.24 -16.33 -2.39
CA LEU A 49 -9.39 -17.74 -2.02
C LEU A 49 -9.78 -17.89 -0.54
N ASN A 50 -9.24 -17.05 0.35
CA ASN A 50 -9.50 -17.12 1.78
C ASN A 50 -10.88 -16.58 2.18
N ALA A 51 -11.43 -15.61 1.42
CA ALA A 51 -12.82 -15.18 1.60
C ALA A 51 -13.81 -16.36 1.51
N GLN A 52 -13.46 -17.44 0.80
CA GLN A 52 -14.28 -18.66 0.69
C GLN A 52 -14.27 -19.55 1.94
N VAL A 53 -13.35 -19.32 2.90
CA VAL A 53 -13.15 -20.12 4.13
C VAL A 53 -13.66 -19.38 5.39
N ALA A 54 -14.33 -18.23 5.24
CA ALA A 54 -14.65 -17.29 6.32
C ALA A 54 -15.50 -17.86 7.50
N PRO A 55 -15.33 -17.33 8.73
CA PRO A 55 -16.01 -17.77 9.95
C PRO A 55 -17.52 -17.40 10.01
N ARG A 56 -18.22 -17.89 11.06
CA ARG A 56 -19.70 -17.93 11.24
C ARG A 56 -20.48 -16.60 11.15
N HIS A 57 -19.82 -15.44 11.11
CA HIS A 57 -20.45 -14.12 11.00
C HIS A 57 -19.79 -13.28 9.91
N PRO A 58 -20.46 -13.08 8.76
CA PRO A 58 -19.84 -12.39 7.63
C PRO A 58 -19.71 -10.88 7.86
N SER A 59 -20.50 -10.24 8.73
CA SER A 59 -20.28 -8.87 9.21
C SER A 59 -20.70 -8.76 10.68
N ALA A 60 -19.86 -8.16 11.52
CA ALA A 60 -20.15 -7.98 12.94
C ALA A 60 -19.43 -6.78 13.57
N ARG A 61 -20.03 -6.27 14.65
CA ARG A 61 -19.47 -5.24 15.52
C ARG A 61 -18.66 -5.87 16.64
N TYR A 62 -17.53 -5.26 16.93
CA TYR A 62 -16.62 -5.65 17.99
C TYR A 62 -16.23 -4.44 18.84
N THR A 63 -15.80 -4.70 20.07
CA THR A 63 -15.21 -3.70 20.97
C THR A 63 -13.82 -4.14 21.40
N ASP A 64 -12.82 -3.28 21.18
CA ASP A 64 -11.44 -3.50 21.61
C ASP A 64 -11.34 -3.43 23.15
N ALA A 65 -10.82 -4.47 23.79
CA ALA A 65 -10.70 -4.53 25.25
C ALA A 65 -9.70 -3.52 25.84
N ALA A 66 -8.68 -3.10 25.07
CA ALA A 66 -7.66 -2.16 25.55
C ALA A 66 -8.13 -0.71 25.48
N SER A 67 -8.70 -0.29 24.34
CA SER A 67 -9.13 1.10 24.13
C SER A 67 -10.62 1.34 24.41
N GLY A 68 -11.44 0.29 24.46
CA GLY A 68 -12.90 0.41 24.50
C GLY A 68 -13.53 0.92 23.21
N ARG A 69 -12.75 1.06 22.12
CA ARG A 69 -13.26 1.56 20.83
C ARG A 69 -14.01 0.46 20.10
N SER A 70 -15.19 0.80 19.59
CA SER A 70 -15.98 -0.09 18.75
C SER A 70 -15.60 0.01 17.28
N PHE A 71 -15.68 -1.11 16.57
CA PHE A 71 -15.47 -1.18 15.13
C PHE A 71 -16.31 -2.29 14.50
N THR A 72 -16.59 -2.14 13.21
CA THR A 72 -17.20 -3.17 12.37
C THR A 72 -16.12 -3.88 11.58
N LEU A 73 -16.14 -5.21 11.61
CA LEU A 73 -15.41 -6.07 10.69
C LEU A 73 -16.40 -6.72 9.72
N ASP A 74 -16.33 -6.33 8.46
CA ASP A 74 -17.14 -6.88 7.38
C ASP A 74 -16.29 -7.77 6.47
N ARG A 75 -16.71 -9.01 6.28
CA ARG A 75 -16.08 -10.07 5.49
C ARG A 75 -17.03 -10.62 4.43
N THR A 76 -18.10 -9.89 4.11
CA THR A 76 -19.10 -10.30 3.11
C THR A 76 -18.56 -10.19 1.68
N GLY A 77 -17.62 -9.27 1.46
CA GLY A 77 -16.99 -9.00 0.16
C GLY A 77 -15.70 -9.80 -0.08
N PRO A 78 -15.04 -9.54 -1.23
CA PRO A 78 -13.78 -10.20 -1.61
C PRO A 78 -12.60 -9.84 -0.69
N TYR A 79 -12.67 -8.68 -0.03
CA TYR A 79 -11.68 -8.20 0.92
C TYR A 79 -12.37 -7.91 2.25
N PRO A 80 -11.82 -8.36 3.39
CA PRO A 80 -12.29 -7.91 4.69
C PRO A 80 -12.14 -6.39 4.84
N LEU A 81 -13.14 -5.74 5.41
CA LEU A 81 -13.21 -4.31 5.64
C LEU A 81 -13.30 -4.04 7.14
N LEU A 82 -12.57 -3.03 7.60
CA LEU A 82 -12.58 -2.55 8.97
C LEU A 82 -13.03 -1.09 9.00
N LYS A 83 -14.07 -0.77 9.78
CA LYS A 83 -14.50 0.62 10.02
C LYS A 83 -14.64 0.85 11.51
N TYR A 84 -13.90 1.82 12.06
CA TYR A 84 -14.13 2.26 13.43
C TYR A 84 -15.37 3.16 13.50
N GLU A 85 -16.11 3.15 14.61
CA GLU A 85 -17.32 3.98 14.72
C GLU A 85 -17.02 5.48 14.80
N ASP A 86 -15.87 5.84 15.36
CA ASP A 86 -15.42 7.22 15.55
C ASP A 86 -14.66 7.80 14.35
N VAL A 87 -14.37 6.98 13.33
CA VAL A 87 -13.64 7.40 12.13
C VAL A 87 -14.35 6.89 10.89
N SER A 88 -14.72 7.80 9.99
CA SER A 88 -15.41 7.45 8.74
C SER A 88 -14.53 6.74 7.68
N GLU A 89 -13.27 6.45 7.99
CA GLU A 89 -12.38 5.69 7.10
C GLU A 89 -12.71 4.20 7.17
N VAL A 90 -12.90 3.60 6.00
CA VAL A 90 -12.99 2.15 5.83
C VAL A 90 -11.64 1.64 5.36
N ILE A 91 -11.02 0.79 6.16
CA ILE A 91 -9.72 0.18 5.90
C ILE A 91 -9.96 -1.15 5.21
N VAL A 92 -9.35 -1.31 4.04
CA VAL A 92 -9.33 -2.59 3.33
C VAL A 92 -8.23 -3.46 3.89
N LEU A 93 -8.56 -4.73 4.11
CA LEU A 93 -7.63 -5.72 4.62
C LEU A 93 -7.44 -6.85 3.60
N SER A 94 -6.21 -7.35 3.54
CA SER A 94 -5.85 -8.58 2.84
C SER A 94 -5.68 -9.70 3.86
N ALA A 95 -6.23 -10.86 3.52
CA ALA A 95 -6.14 -12.05 4.35
C ALA A 95 -4.90 -12.87 4.03
N SER A 96 -4.12 -13.22 5.06
CA SER A 96 -2.99 -14.14 4.95
C SER A 96 -3.11 -15.26 6.00
N ASN A 97 -3.06 -16.51 5.54
CA ASN A 97 -3.17 -17.66 6.43
C ASN A 97 -1.91 -17.80 7.30
N ALA A 98 -2.12 -18.18 8.55
CA ALA A 98 -1.09 -18.51 9.51
C ALA A 98 -1.12 -20.01 9.85
N GLN A 99 -0.22 -20.42 10.75
CA GLN A 99 -0.23 -21.79 11.25
C GLN A 99 -1.54 -22.07 12.00
N ARG A 100 -2.05 -23.30 11.85
CA ARG A 100 -3.21 -23.82 12.60
C ARG A 100 -4.54 -23.11 12.31
N GLY A 101 -4.74 -22.60 11.10
CA GLY A 101 -6.04 -22.01 10.71
C GLY A 101 -6.30 -20.60 11.28
N ASP A 102 -5.31 -20.00 11.94
CA ASP A 102 -5.30 -18.57 12.23
C ASP A 102 -5.15 -17.77 10.91
N GLU A 103 -5.64 -16.55 10.90
CA GLU A 103 -5.59 -15.62 9.78
C GLU A 103 -5.08 -14.25 10.25
N PHE A 104 -4.09 -13.70 9.55
CA PHE A 104 -3.66 -12.31 9.75
C PHE A 104 -4.27 -11.44 8.66
N LEU A 105 -4.93 -10.37 9.10
CA LEU A 105 -5.48 -9.34 8.24
C LEU A 105 -4.54 -8.13 8.23
N LYS A 106 -4.10 -7.76 7.03
CA LYS A 106 -3.13 -6.69 6.80
C LYS A 106 -3.75 -5.56 6.01
N ASN A 107 -3.41 -4.31 6.33
CA ASN A 107 -3.83 -3.19 5.49
C ASN A 107 -3.04 -3.10 4.18
N ASP A 108 -3.37 -2.12 3.36
CA ASP A 108 -2.79 -1.86 2.03
C ASP A 108 -1.29 -1.49 2.05
N VAL A 109 -0.74 -1.13 3.23
CA VAL A 109 0.70 -0.92 3.42
C VAL A 109 1.42 -2.14 4.03
N GLY A 110 0.71 -3.26 4.18
CA GLY A 110 1.25 -4.54 4.65
C GLY A 110 1.37 -4.68 6.17
N ARG A 111 0.85 -3.73 6.95
CA ARG A 111 0.86 -3.79 8.42
C ARG A 111 -0.19 -4.79 8.90
N ASN A 112 0.16 -5.66 9.84
CA ASN A 112 -0.82 -6.48 10.56
C ASN A 112 -1.74 -5.56 11.36
N VAL A 113 -3.04 -5.60 11.04
CA VAL A 113 -4.07 -4.85 11.77
C VAL A 113 -4.82 -5.76 12.72
N MET A 114 -5.01 -7.03 12.33
CA MET A 114 -5.84 -7.95 13.08
C MET A 114 -5.36 -9.39 12.90
N LYS A 115 -5.56 -10.23 13.92
CA LYS A 115 -5.52 -11.68 13.82
C LYS A 115 -6.90 -12.24 14.14
N VAL A 116 -7.38 -13.16 13.32
CA VAL A 116 -8.56 -13.97 13.58
C VAL A 116 -8.08 -15.39 13.87
N THR A 117 -8.39 -15.92 15.05
CA THR A 117 -8.03 -17.30 15.39
C THR A 117 -8.93 -18.30 14.65
N GLU A 118 -8.53 -19.58 14.56
CA GLU A 118 -9.38 -20.65 14.03
C GLU A 118 -10.78 -20.69 14.69
N LEU A 119 -10.86 -20.37 15.98
CA LEU A 119 -12.11 -20.32 16.74
C LEU A 119 -12.94 -19.04 16.50
N GLY A 120 -12.44 -18.10 15.69
CA GLY A 120 -13.11 -16.83 15.39
C GLY A 120 -12.84 -15.70 16.38
N ASN A 121 -11.98 -15.89 17.38
CA ASN A 121 -11.57 -14.78 18.26
C ASN A 121 -10.76 -13.75 17.48
N VAL A 122 -10.99 -12.47 17.78
CA VAL A 122 -10.33 -11.34 17.14
C VAL A 122 -9.30 -10.72 18.07
N ILE A 123 -8.10 -10.47 17.56
CA ILE A 123 -7.02 -9.74 18.23
C ILE A 123 -6.63 -8.56 17.33
N LEU A 124 -6.72 -7.34 17.86
CA LEU A 124 -6.39 -6.11 17.15
C LEU A 124 -4.95 -5.67 17.45
N PHE A 125 -4.20 -5.31 16.42
CA PHE A 125 -2.86 -4.74 16.55
C PHE A 125 -2.91 -3.24 16.28
N THR A 126 -2.83 -2.45 17.35
CA THR A 126 -2.73 -0.99 17.22
C THR A 126 -1.29 -0.56 16.98
N PRO A 127 -1.04 0.56 16.26
CA PRO A 127 0.31 1.06 16.07
C PRO A 127 1.05 1.24 17.41
N GLY A 128 2.21 0.59 17.55
CA GLY A 128 3.03 0.63 18.77
C GLY A 128 2.74 -0.48 19.78
N ASP A 129 1.68 -1.27 19.60
CA ASP A 129 1.39 -2.46 20.40
C ASP A 129 1.54 -3.73 19.55
N ALA A 130 2.68 -4.41 19.74
CA ALA A 130 2.97 -5.66 19.04
C ALA A 130 2.28 -6.88 19.67
N HIS A 131 1.81 -6.77 20.93
CA HIS A 131 1.10 -7.87 21.59
C HIS A 131 -0.35 -7.94 21.16
N GLY A 132 -0.91 -6.78 20.80
CA GLY A 132 -2.29 -6.64 20.40
C GLY A 132 -3.27 -6.84 21.55
N SER A 133 -4.51 -6.48 21.30
CA SER A 133 -5.58 -6.51 22.28
C SER A 133 -6.74 -7.39 21.80
N PRO A 134 -7.33 -8.23 22.67
CA PRO A 134 -8.51 -8.99 22.30
C PRO A 134 -9.69 -8.04 22.02
N ALA A 135 -10.48 -8.36 20.99
CA ALA A 135 -11.73 -7.68 20.69
C ALA A 135 -12.92 -8.61 20.96
N GLY A 136 -13.85 -8.13 21.78
CA GLY A 136 -15.10 -8.84 22.07
C GLY A 136 -16.09 -8.67 20.92
N LEU A 137 -16.77 -9.76 20.54
CA LEU A 137 -17.91 -9.69 19.61
C LEU A 137 -19.11 -9.13 20.35
N ASP A 138 -19.68 -8.05 19.83
CA ASP A 138 -20.87 -7.41 20.42
C ASP A 138 -22.14 -7.92 19.76
N GLU A 139 -22.31 -7.63 18.49
CA GLU A 139 -23.52 -7.95 17.72
C GLU A 139 -23.22 -8.17 16.23
N ARG A 140 -24.18 -8.77 15.52
CA ARG A 140 -24.12 -8.81 14.05
C ARG A 140 -24.41 -7.42 13.51
N SER A 141 -23.75 -7.07 12.42
CA SER A 141 -23.95 -5.80 11.72
C SER A 141 -24.31 -6.02 10.27
N ASP A 142 -24.90 -5.00 9.66
CA ASP A 142 -25.09 -4.98 8.22
C ASP A 142 -23.72 -4.89 7.51
N PRO A 143 -23.63 -5.35 6.26
CA PRO A 143 -22.45 -5.11 5.43
C PRO A 143 -22.19 -3.61 5.26
N LEU A 144 -20.91 -3.22 5.17
CA LEU A 144 -20.53 -1.84 4.91
C LEU A 144 -20.95 -1.45 3.49
N GLY A 145 -21.72 -0.36 3.41
CA GLY A 145 -22.20 0.18 2.15
C GLY A 145 -21.16 1.00 1.39
N LEU A 146 -21.63 1.68 0.36
CA LEU A 146 -20.83 2.64 -0.39
C LEU A 146 -20.34 3.80 0.51
N PRO A 147 -19.22 4.46 0.15
CA PRO A 147 -18.82 5.68 0.83
C PRO A 147 -19.92 6.74 0.80
N GLU A 148 -19.98 7.53 1.86
CA GLU A 148 -20.89 8.67 1.97
C GLU A 148 -20.50 9.77 0.99
N TYR A 149 -21.50 10.51 0.50
CA TYR A 149 -21.33 11.67 -0.38
C TYR A 149 -22.10 12.84 0.19
N SER A 150 -21.44 13.97 0.36
CA SER A 150 -22.00 15.17 1.00
C SER A 150 -23.00 15.93 0.13
N GLY A 151 -22.93 15.77 -1.19
CA GLY A 151 -23.83 16.42 -2.14
C GLY A 151 -23.13 17.47 -3.03
N ASP A 152 -22.09 18.13 -2.52
CA ASP A 152 -21.34 19.18 -3.24
C ASP A 152 -19.83 18.93 -3.17
N LEU A 153 -19.31 18.27 -4.22
CA LEU A 153 -17.89 17.94 -4.31
C LEU A 153 -16.99 19.17 -4.46
N ASP A 154 -17.46 20.24 -5.11
CA ASP A 154 -16.62 21.42 -5.35
C ASP A 154 -16.49 22.25 -4.06
N GLU A 155 -17.57 22.39 -3.27
CA GLU A 155 -17.50 22.93 -1.91
C GLU A 155 -16.55 22.09 -1.03
N ARG A 156 -16.65 20.76 -1.12
CA ARG A 156 -15.78 19.86 -0.36
C ARG A 156 -14.31 20.04 -0.73
N ILE A 157 -13.98 20.14 -2.02
CA ILE A 157 -12.62 20.40 -2.52
C ILE A 157 -12.09 21.73 -1.99
N ALA A 158 -12.89 22.80 -2.07
CA ALA A 158 -12.51 24.12 -1.59
C ALA A 158 -12.19 24.09 -0.07
N GLY A 159 -13.08 23.49 0.73
CA GLY A 159 -12.88 23.34 2.17
C GLY A 159 -11.65 22.49 2.53
N SER A 160 -11.39 21.42 1.77
CA SER A 160 -10.17 20.62 1.91
C SER A 160 -8.91 21.44 1.61
N ALA A 161 -8.92 22.22 0.54
CA ALA A 161 -7.79 23.05 0.13
C ALA A 161 -7.47 24.11 1.19
N GLU A 162 -8.49 24.78 1.73
CA GLU A 162 -8.32 25.75 2.83
C GLU A 162 -7.75 25.10 4.09
N MET A 163 -8.29 23.95 4.49
CA MET A 163 -7.82 23.23 5.67
C MET A 163 -6.36 22.78 5.54
N LEU A 164 -6.00 22.24 4.37
CA LEU A 164 -4.62 21.84 4.09
C LEU A 164 -3.69 23.05 4.01
N ALA A 165 -4.11 24.14 3.36
CA ALA A 165 -3.34 25.38 3.26
C ALA A 165 -3.02 25.98 4.64
N GLN A 166 -4.01 26.02 5.54
CA GLN A 166 -3.81 26.44 6.93
C GLN A 166 -2.79 25.56 7.67
N LYS A 167 -2.78 24.25 7.39
CA LYS A 167 -1.86 23.30 8.02
C LYS A 167 -0.43 23.45 7.52
N ILE A 168 -0.23 23.68 6.21
CA ILE A 168 1.10 23.72 5.58
C ILE A 168 1.70 25.12 5.50
N GLY A 169 0.88 26.17 5.61
CA GLY A 169 1.32 27.58 5.63
C GLY A 169 1.39 28.26 4.26
N HIS A 170 0.85 27.63 3.21
CA HIS A 170 0.72 28.22 1.87
C HIS A 170 -0.42 27.55 1.10
N ASP A 171 -0.82 28.14 -0.03
CA ASP A 171 -1.89 27.61 -0.87
C ASP A 171 -1.51 26.25 -1.47
N ILE A 172 -2.48 25.34 -1.51
CA ILE A 172 -2.37 24.02 -2.13
C ILE A 172 -3.51 23.81 -3.11
N ALA A 173 -3.17 23.44 -4.35
CA ALA A 173 -4.16 23.17 -5.38
C ALA A 173 -4.67 21.73 -5.28
N ILE A 174 -5.97 21.54 -5.05
CA ILE A 174 -6.60 20.22 -5.11
C ILE A 174 -7.38 20.11 -6.42
N SER A 175 -7.12 19.06 -7.18
CA SER A 175 -7.83 18.75 -8.42
C SER A 175 -8.31 17.30 -8.44
N ILE A 176 -9.56 17.12 -8.83
CA ILE A 176 -10.15 15.82 -9.12
C ILE A 176 -10.39 15.74 -10.62
N GLU A 177 -10.08 14.62 -11.25
CA GLU A 177 -10.30 14.44 -12.69
C GLU A 177 -11.80 14.40 -13.06
N PRO A 178 -12.22 14.96 -14.21
CA PRO A 178 -13.63 14.94 -14.62
C PRO A 178 -14.26 13.54 -14.72
N GLU A 179 -13.48 12.52 -15.12
CA GLU A 179 -13.96 11.14 -15.15
C GLU A 179 -14.27 10.63 -13.74
N LEU A 180 -13.37 10.87 -12.78
CA LEU A 180 -13.58 10.46 -11.40
C LEU A 180 -14.73 11.21 -10.72
N ARG A 181 -15.04 12.45 -11.13
CA ARG A 181 -16.21 13.19 -10.63
C ARG A 181 -17.55 12.50 -10.90
N GLN A 182 -17.63 11.61 -11.90
CA GLN A 182 -18.82 10.78 -12.14
C GLN A 182 -19.05 9.74 -11.02
N TYR A 183 -18.02 9.48 -10.23
CA TYR A 183 -18.01 8.59 -9.06
C TYR A 183 -17.82 9.43 -7.78
N ALA A 184 -18.71 10.42 -7.58
CA ALA A 184 -18.53 11.48 -6.60
C ALA A 184 -18.32 10.97 -5.15
N ASN A 185 -18.98 9.89 -4.76
CA ASN A 185 -18.77 9.24 -3.46
C ASN A 185 -17.34 8.73 -3.30
N TRP A 186 -16.78 8.07 -4.32
CA TRP A 186 -15.40 7.58 -4.29
C TRP A 186 -14.38 8.71 -4.36
N ALA A 187 -14.69 9.77 -5.11
CA ALA A 187 -13.86 10.98 -5.18
C ALA A 187 -13.76 11.67 -3.81
N GLU A 188 -14.89 11.89 -3.14
CA GLU A 188 -14.96 12.51 -1.81
C GLU A 188 -14.31 11.65 -0.72
N ASP A 189 -14.48 10.34 -0.81
CA ASP A 189 -13.89 9.38 0.11
C ASP A 189 -12.35 9.29 -0.05
N ALA A 190 -11.84 9.36 -1.29
CA ALA A 190 -10.41 9.50 -1.55
C ALA A 190 -9.84 10.83 -1.06
N LEU A 191 -10.57 11.94 -1.24
CA LEU A 191 -10.22 13.25 -0.70
C LEU A 191 -10.15 13.23 0.83
N SER A 192 -11.13 12.60 1.48
CA SER A 192 -11.15 12.42 2.94
C SER A 192 -9.98 11.57 3.44
N ASN A 193 -9.59 10.53 2.69
CA ASN A 193 -8.36 9.77 2.99
C ASN A 193 -7.10 10.60 2.81
N ALA A 194 -7.04 11.47 1.79
CA ALA A 194 -5.93 12.39 1.59
C ALA A 194 -5.78 13.32 2.80
N GLU A 195 -6.85 13.96 3.27
CA GLU A 195 -6.82 14.81 4.47
C GLU A 195 -6.32 14.07 5.71
N ARG A 196 -6.83 12.85 5.96
CA ARG A 196 -6.36 12.00 7.06
C ARG A 196 -4.87 11.66 6.89
N GLY A 197 -4.45 11.34 5.68
CA GLY A 197 -3.06 11.05 5.35
C GLY A 197 -2.14 12.24 5.60
N PHE A 198 -2.55 13.45 5.20
CA PHE A 198 -1.84 14.69 5.52
C PHE A 198 -1.74 14.95 7.02
N ARG A 199 -2.81 14.68 7.79
CA ARG A 199 -2.76 14.82 9.26
C ARG A 199 -1.80 13.83 9.91
N ARG A 200 -1.70 12.62 9.36
CA ARG A 200 -0.86 11.54 9.86
C ARG A 200 0.60 11.65 9.41
N ALA A 201 0.86 12.23 8.24
CA ALA A 201 2.20 12.47 7.74
C ALA A 201 2.96 13.37 8.71
N ASN A 202 4.08 12.86 9.23
CA ASN A 202 4.98 13.61 10.10
C ASN A 202 6.27 13.92 9.35
N SER A 203 6.17 14.71 8.27
CA SER A 203 7.32 15.06 7.43
C SER A 203 7.33 16.56 7.09
N LYS A 204 8.54 17.13 6.99
CA LYS A 204 8.73 18.49 6.45
C LYS A 204 8.29 18.58 4.98
N PHE A 205 8.40 17.48 4.25
CA PHE A 205 7.97 17.41 2.85
C PHE A 205 6.46 17.65 2.69
N ALA A 206 5.63 17.37 3.70
CA ALA A 206 4.22 17.74 3.66
C ALA A 206 4.00 19.25 3.45
N SER A 207 4.92 20.10 3.93
CA SER A 207 4.91 21.55 3.69
C SER A 207 5.58 21.99 2.40
N GLU A 208 6.06 21.06 1.58
CA GLU A 208 6.60 21.34 0.24
C GLU A 208 5.58 20.97 -0.86
N LEU A 209 4.47 20.31 -0.49
CA LEU A 209 3.43 19.90 -1.42
C LEU A 209 2.62 21.11 -1.89
N THR A 210 2.70 21.39 -3.19
CA THR A 210 1.97 22.48 -3.85
C THR A 210 0.63 22.02 -4.42
N GLY A 211 0.40 20.70 -4.54
CA GLY A 211 -0.87 20.20 -5.02
C GLY A 211 -1.21 18.76 -4.65
N VAL A 212 -2.50 18.45 -4.78
CA VAL A 212 -3.07 17.11 -4.71
C VAL A 212 -3.87 16.86 -5.99
N ARG A 213 -3.58 15.75 -6.67
CA ARG A 213 -4.27 15.34 -7.88
C ARG A 213 -4.90 13.96 -7.66
N ILE A 214 -6.22 13.89 -7.75
CA ILE A 214 -6.98 12.65 -7.61
C ILE A 214 -7.53 12.27 -8.99
N VAL A 215 -7.15 11.10 -9.49
CA VAL A 215 -7.41 10.68 -10.88
C VAL A 215 -8.16 9.37 -10.94
N PHE A 216 -8.92 9.17 -12.03
CA PHE A 216 -9.47 7.86 -12.35
C PHE A 216 -8.34 6.94 -12.83
N SER A 217 -8.35 5.68 -12.41
CA SER A 217 -7.27 4.74 -12.72
C SER A 217 -7.76 3.29 -12.76
N LYS A 218 -6.91 2.40 -13.28
CA LYS A 218 -7.20 0.96 -13.35
C LYS A 218 -7.02 0.22 -12.02
N GLY A 219 -6.35 0.83 -11.05
CA GLY A 219 -6.10 0.26 -9.73
C GLY A 219 -5.51 1.31 -8.81
N ALA A 220 -5.59 1.08 -7.51
CA ALA A 220 -5.14 2.04 -6.50
C ALA A 220 -3.64 2.35 -6.59
N PHE A 221 -3.28 3.63 -6.57
CA PHE A 221 -1.90 4.06 -6.39
C PHE A 221 -1.79 5.39 -5.64
N VAL A 222 -0.64 5.61 -5.02
CA VAL A 222 -0.27 6.92 -4.47
C VAL A 222 1.23 7.13 -4.62
N TYR A 223 1.63 8.33 -5.04
CA TYR A 223 3.02 8.77 -5.07
C TYR A 223 3.09 10.30 -4.99
N CYS A 224 4.27 10.82 -4.69
CA CYS A 224 4.55 12.25 -4.79
C CYS A 224 5.60 12.48 -5.87
N GLU A 225 5.37 13.48 -6.72
CA GLU A 225 6.28 13.88 -7.79
C GLU A 225 6.21 15.40 -7.94
N GLU A 226 7.36 16.08 -7.99
CA GLU A 226 7.46 17.54 -8.20
C GLU A 226 6.56 18.38 -7.26
N GLY A 227 6.41 17.96 -5.99
CA GLY A 227 5.57 18.64 -5.01
C GLY A 227 4.07 18.40 -5.20
N VAL A 228 3.66 17.45 -6.04
CA VAL A 228 2.27 17.05 -6.25
C VAL A 228 2.05 15.63 -5.72
N LEU A 229 1.06 15.47 -4.84
CA LEU A 229 0.58 14.16 -4.39
C LEU A 229 -0.44 13.63 -5.41
N SER A 230 -0.08 12.57 -6.13
CA SER A 230 -0.96 11.91 -7.10
C SER A 230 -1.62 10.69 -6.47
N ILE A 231 -2.95 10.61 -6.55
CA ILE A 231 -3.78 9.54 -5.99
C ILE A 231 -4.64 8.95 -7.11
N GLY A 232 -4.42 7.67 -7.42
CA GLY A 232 -5.24 6.91 -8.35
C GLY A 232 -6.38 6.19 -7.64
N VAL A 233 -7.59 6.36 -8.16
CA VAL A 233 -8.80 5.71 -7.66
C VAL A 233 -9.42 4.85 -8.77
N ALA A 234 -9.83 3.63 -8.42
CA ALA A 234 -10.45 2.63 -9.26
C ALA A 234 -11.83 2.23 -8.68
N PRO A 235 -12.89 3.02 -8.91
CA PRO A 235 -14.20 2.82 -8.30
C PRO A 235 -14.79 1.41 -8.46
N HIS A 236 -14.44 0.71 -9.54
CA HIS A 236 -14.92 -0.63 -9.84
C HIS A 236 -14.36 -1.72 -8.91
N GLU A 237 -13.25 -1.46 -8.21
CA GLU A 237 -12.67 -2.35 -7.20
C GLU A 237 -13.23 -2.05 -5.79
N GLY A 238 -14.22 -1.15 -5.68
CA GLY A 238 -14.80 -0.74 -4.40
C GLY A 238 -13.77 -0.07 -3.50
N PHE A 239 -13.80 -0.39 -2.20
CA PHE A 239 -12.86 0.19 -1.25
C PHE A 239 -11.40 -0.17 -1.53
N ALA A 240 -11.13 -1.33 -2.16
CA ALA A 240 -9.77 -1.75 -2.51
C ALA A 240 -9.17 -0.90 -3.63
N GLY A 241 -10.02 -0.25 -4.43
CA GLY A 241 -9.62 0.62 -5.54
C GLY A 241 -9.10 1.99 -5.13
N ARG A 242 -8.83 2.25 -3.83
CA ARG A 242 -8.29 3.53 -3.38
C ARG A 242 -7.21 3.33 -2.31
N PRO A 243 -6.20 4.21 -2.24
CA PRO A 243 -5.24 4.18 -1.14
C PRO A 243 -5.89 4.54 0.20
N SER A 244 -5.44 3.89 1.28
CA SER A 244 -5.77 4.28 2.65
C SER A 244 -5.09 5.60 3.03
N SER A 245 -5.58 6.25 4.09
CA SER A 245 -4.91 7.41 4.67
C SER A 245 -3.49 7.09 5.12
N GLU A 246 -3.24 5.84 5.50
CA GLU A 246 -1.93 5.37 5.93
C GLU A 246 -0.95 5.23 4.76
N ALA A 247 -1.39 4.68 3.63
CA ALA A 247 -0.59 4.65 2.40
C ALA A 247 -0.24 6.05 1.91
N ILE A 248 -1.20 6.98 1.98
CA ILE A 248 -0.99 8.38 1.64
C ILE A 248 0.04 9.02 2.58
N ALA A 249 -0.10 8.82 3.90
CA ALA A 249 0.85 9.34 4.87
C ALA A 249 2.28 8.81 4.64
N LEU A 250 2.43 7.53 4.27
CA LEU A 250 3.72 6.95 3.93
C LEU A 250 4.32 7.55 2.66
N ALA A 251 3.53 7.74 1.60
CA ALA A 251 4.00 8.37 0.36
C ALA A 251 4.52 9.79 0.60
N ILE A 252 3.81 10.58 1.42
CA ILE A 252 4.24 11.93 1.83
C ILE A 252 5.51 11.88 2.69
N SER A 253 5.62 10.89 3.58
CA SER A 253 6.76 10.81 4.52
C SER A 253 8.04 10.32 3.85
N LEU A 254 7.96 9.34 2.95
CA LEU A 254 9.13 8.75 2.28
C LEU A 254 9.81 9.71 1.30
N ASN A 255 9.04 10.59 0.65
CA ASN A 255 9.62 11.57 -0.27
C ASN A 255 10.42 12.67 0.44
N GLY A 256 10.11 12.95 1.71
CA GLY A 256 10.91 13.88 2.53
C GLY A 256 12.30 13.39 2.94
N HIS A 257 12.65 12.14 2.63
CA HIS A 257 13.99 11.61 2.86
C HIS A 257 14.89 11.63 1.60
N ARG A 258 14.35 12.02 0.44
CA ARG A 258 15.07 12.04 -0.85
C ARG A 258 15.46 13.45 -1.32
N SER A 259 14.88 14.49 -0.73
CA SER A 259 15.22 15.91 -0.92
C SER A 259 16.32 16.34 0.04
#